data_AF-A0A0R3KGJ4-F1
#
_entry.id   AF-A0A0R3KGJ4-F1
#
_cell.length_a   1.000
_cell.length_b   1.000
_cell.length_c   1.000
_cell.angle_alpha   90.00
_cell.angle_beta   90.00
_cell.angle_gamma   90.00
#
_symmetry.space_group_name_H-M   'P 1'
#
loop_
_entity.id
_entity.type
_entity.pdbx_description
1 polymer ?
#
loop_
_entity_poly.entity_id
_entity_poly.type
_entity_poly.pdbx_seq_one_letter_code
_entity_poly.pdbx_strand_id
1 'polypeptide(L)'
;MSNAAQAYARTSQTTSSPREIEAQALLKAARQLQEVQTNWAGPGQAMENALLFNRRLWSIFMSAAQADENPQSIEVRQNIANIGVFVMKQTVDMQLNPDPAKLKSLIDINCNLAAGLSGRG
;
A
#
# COMPACT_ATOMS: atom_id res chain seq x y z
N MET A 1 -6.36 -13.56 40.27
CA MET A 1 -6.27 -13.65 38.80
C MET A 1 -7.17 -12.56 38.23
N SER A 2 -6.82 -11.59 37.37
CA SER A 2 -5.56 -11.09 36.80
C SER A 2 -5.90 -9.72 36.18
N ASN A 3 -5.85 -8.63 36.96
CA ASN A 3 -6.04 -7.26 36.42
C ASN A 3 -4.92 -6.86 35.45
N ALA A 4 -3.73 -7.43 35.60
CA ALA A 4 -2.60 -7.23 34.71
C ALA A 4 -2.82 -7.85 33.31
N ALA A 5 -3.47 -9.01 33.21
CA ALA A 5 -3.76 -9.65 31.92
C ALA A 5 -4.79 -8.85 31.10
N GLN A 6 -5.76 -8.23 31.77
CA GLN A 6 -6.71 -7.31 31.13
C GLN A 6 -6.06 -5.99 30.70
N ALA A 7 -5.04 -5.51 31.42
CA ALA A 7 -4.28 -4.33 31.02
C ALA A 7 -3.41 -4.59 29.77
N TYR A 8 -2.76 -5.75 29.65
CA TYR A 8 -2.04 -6.15 28.42
C TYR A 8 -2.99 -6.37 27.23
N ALA A 9 -4.19 -6.92 27.46
CA ALA A 9 -5.22 -7.06 26.44
C ALA A 9 -5.81 -5.70 25.98
N ARG A 10 -5.79 -4.68 26.85
CA ARG A 10 -6.20 -3.32 26.50
C ARG A 10 -5.10 -2.55 25.76
N THR A 11 -3.83 -2.68 26.15
CA THR A 11 -2.71 -2.02 25.45
C THR A 11 -2.54 -2.54 24.01
N SER A 12 -2.85 -3.81 23.76
CA SER A 12 -2.88 -4.37 22.39
C SER A 12 -4.08 -3.92 21.56
N GLN A 13 -5.13 -3.35 22.17
CA GLN A 13 -6.23 -2.67 21.47
C GLN A 13 -5.95 -1.18 21.22
N THR A 14 -4.95 -0.58 21.88
CA THR A 14 -4.61 0.85 21.73
C THR A 14 -3.61 1.12 20.61
N THR A 15 -2.96 0.09 20.07
CA THR A 15 -2.10 0.17 18.89
C THR A 15 -2.83 -0.42 17.69
N SER A 16 -2.91 0.31 16.57
CA SER A 16 -3.50 -0.20 15.34
C SER A 16 -2.94 -1.59 15.01
N SER A 17 -3.81 -2.52 14.61
CA SER A 17 -3.36 -3.86 14.22
C SER A 17 -2.40 -3.76 13.01
N PRO A 18 -1.47 -4.71 12.80
CA PRO A 18 -0.58 -4.67 11.63
C PRO A 18 -1.33 -4.45 10.31
N ARG A 19 -2.51 -5.09 10.13
CA ARG A 19 -3.37 -4.90 8.96
C ARG A 19 -3.94 -3.49 8.82
N GLU A 20 -4.30 -2.85 9.93
CA GLU A 20 -4.76 -1.47 9.92
C GLU A 20 -3.63 -0.51 9.53
N ILE A 21 -2.40 -0.77 9.99
CA ILE A 21 -1.22 0.01 9.61
C ILE A 21 -0.94 -0.12 8.10
N GLU A 22 -1.00 -1.34 7.57
CA GLU A 22 -0.86 -1.61 6.13
C GLU A 22 -1.95 -0.88 5.32
N ALA A 23 -3.20 -0.96 5.75
CA ALA A 23 -4.32 -0.27 5.10
C ALA A 23 -4.14 1.26 5.13
N GLN A 24 -3.70 1.83 6.25
CA GLN A 24 -3.42 3.26 6.36
C GLN A 24 -2.27 3.70 5.46
N ALA A 25 -1.20 2.89 5.34
CA ALA A 25 -0.09 3.17 4.45
C ALA A 25 -0.52 3.17 2.96
N LEU A 26 -1.34 2.19 2.56
CA LEU A 26 -1.95 2.12 1.23
C LEU A 26 -2.84 3.34 0.95
N LEU A 27 -3.72 3.72 1.89
CA LEU A 27 -4.55 4.92 1.73
C LEU A 27 -3.73 6.20 1.64
N LYS A 28 -2.61 6.28 2.38
CA LYS A 28 -1.68 7.42 2.25
C LYS A 28 -1.05 7.47 0.87
N ALA A 29 -0.61 6.35 0.31
CA ALA A 29 -0.08 6.28 -1.05
C ALA A 29 -1.15 6.69 -2.08
N ALA A 30 -2.37 6.17 -1.96
CA ALA A 30 -3.49 6.52 -2.81
C ALA A 30 -3.78 8.03 -2.79
N ARG A 31 -3.83 8.66 -1.61
CA ARG A 31 -4.05 10.10 -1.48
C ARG A 31 -2.96 10.92 -2.17
N GLN A 32 -1.68 10.58 -1.98
CA GLN A 32 -0.58 11.31 -2.64
C GLN A 32 -0.65 11.21 -4.17
N LEU A 33 -0.97 10.02 -4.69
CA LEU A 33 -1.16 9.82 -6.14
C LEU A 33 -2.39 10.58 -6.65
N GLN A 34 -3.49 10.59 -5.89
CA GLN A 34 -4.70 11.34 -6.22
C GLN A 34 -4.45 12.84 -6.23
N GLU A 35 -3.71 13.37 -5.27
CA GLU A 35 -3.33 14.80 -5.22
C GLU A 35 -2.54 15.21 -6.48
N VAL A 36 -1.61 14.36 -6.94
CA VAL A 36 -0.88 14.59 -8.20
C VAL A 36 -1.81 14.53 -9.40
N GLN A 37 -2.71 13.54 -9.45
CA GLN A 37 -3.66 13.39 -10.56
C GLN A 37 -4.62 14.59 -10.65
N THR A 38 -5.18 15.02 -9.52
CA THR A 38 -6.17 16.11 -9.46
C THR A 38 -5.53 17.45 -9.76
N ASN A 39 -4.29 17.69 -9.31
CA ASN A 39 -3.57 18.95 -9.49
C ASN A 39 -2.48 18.83 -10.56
N TRP A 40 -2.75 18.07 -11.62
CA TRP A 40 -1.73 17.78 -12.63
C TRP A 40 -1.28 19.06 -13.36
N ALA A 41 -0.02 19.43 -13.15
CA ALA A 41 0.64 20.56 -13.81
C ALA A 41 1.80 20.11 -14.73
N GLY A 42 1.84 18.81 -15.07
CA GLY A 42 2.97 18.17 -15.74
C GLY A 42 3.87 17.38 -14.79
N PRO A 43 4.89 16.68 -15.32
CA PRO A 43 5.85 15.94 -14.52
C PRO A 43 6.66 16.89 -13.63
N GLY A 44 6.93 16.48 -12.40
CA GLY A 44 7.72 17.27 -11.46
C GLY A 44 7.81 16.61 -10.08
N GLN A 45 8.36 17.35 -9.12
CA GLN A 45 8.71 16.82 -7.80
C GLN A 45 7.54 16.16 -7.06
N ALA A 46 6.32 16.70 -7.20
CA ALA A 46 5.13 16.12 -6.58
C ALA A 46 4.83 14.71 -7.11
N MET A 47 4.90 14.52 -8.44
CA MET A 47 4.76 13.22 -9.07
C MET A 47 5.86 12.26 -8.62
N GLU A 48 7.12 12.70 -8.67
CA GLU A 48 8.26 11.87 -8.28
C GLU A 48 8.16 11.39 -6.82
N ASN A 49 7.77 12.29 -5.92
CA ASN A 49 7.61 11.97 -4.50
C ASN A 49 6.48 10.96 -4.26
N ALA A 50 5.32 11.16 -4.90
CA ALA A 50 4.19 10.25 -4.77
C ALA A 50 4.49 8.86 -5.34
N LEU A 51 5.12 8.81 -6.52
CA LEU A 51 5.57 7.56 -7.15
C LEU A 51 6.63 6.84 -6.30
N LEU A 52 7.60 7.58 -5.76
CA LEU A 52 8.64 7.02 -4.88
C LEU A 52 8.05 6.45 -3.59
N PHE A 53 7.11 7.16 -2.97
CA PHE A 53 6.41 6.68 -1.78
C PHE A 53 5.66 5.38 -2.07
N ASN A 54 4.85 5.37 -3.13
CA ASN A 54 4.10 4.20 -3.55
C ASN A 54 5.01 3.01 -3.87
N ARG A 55 6.08 3.24 -4.63
CA ARG A 55 7.07 2.22 -4.98
C ARG A 55 7.73 1.62 -3.75
N ARG A 56 8.16 2.44 -2.79
CA ARG A 56 8.79 1.95 -1.54
C ARG A 56 7.84 1.08 -0.73
N LEU A 57 6.57 1.49 -0.62
CA LEU A 57 5.54 0.70 0.06
C LEU A 57 5.38 -0.68 -0.58
N TRP A 58 5.28 -0.72 -1.92
CA TRP A 58 5.14 -1.98 -2.65
C TRP A 58 6.39 -2.86 -2.60
N SER A 59 7.59 -2.28 -2.54
CA SER A 59 8.81 -3.06 -2.28
C SER A 59 8.76 -3.78 -0.93
N ILE A 60 8.23 -3.13 0.11
CA ILE A 60 8.07 -3.75 1.44
C ILE A 60 7.08 -4.92 1.36
N PHE A 61 5.92 -4.74 0.71
CA PHE A 61 4.95 -5.83 0.55
C PHE A 61 5.49 -7.00 -0.25
N MET A 62 6.23 -6.75 -1.33
CA MET A 62 6.86 -7.81 -2.11
C MET A 62 7.91 -8.57 -1.31
N SER A 63 8.72 -7.89 -0.51
CA SER A 63 9.69 -8.56 0.38
C SER A 63 8.99 -9.40 1.45
N ALA A 64 7.94 -8.86 2.08
CA ALA A 64 7.16 -9.59 3.07
C ALA A 64 6.44 -10.81 2.47
N ALA A 65 5.93 -10.70 1.25
CA ALA A 65 5.28 -11.80 0.53
C ALA A 65 6.26 -12.94 0.16
N GLN A 66 7.54 -12.63 0.01
CA GLN A 66 8.58 -13.62 -0.32
C GLN A 66 9.24 -14.24 0.92
N ALA A 67 8.96 -13.74 2.12
CA ALA A 67 9.54 -14.28 3.35
C ALA A 67 9.06 -15.72 3.60
N ASP A 68 9.99 -16.60 3.99
CA ASP A 68 9.71 -18.01 4.26
C ASP A 68 8.77 -18.17 5.45
N GLU A 69 8.88 -17.31 6.47
CA GLU A 69 7.99 -17.30 7.63
C GLU A 69 6.59 -16.70 7.37
N ASN A 70 6.27 -16.26 6.15
CA ASN A 70 4.97 -15.65 5.87
C ASN A 70 3.84 -16.69 6.00
N PRO A 71 2.87 -16.50 6.92
CA PRO A 71 1.83 -17.49 7.22
C PRO A 71 0.71 -17.54 6.16
N GLN A 72 0.72 -16.67 5.16
CA GLN A 72 -0.28 -16.65 4.09
C GLN A 72 -0.08 -17.81 3.10
N SER A 73 -1.16 -18.21 2.42
CA SER A 73 -1.07 -19.23 1.38
C SER A 73 -0.16 -18.77 0.23
N ILE A 74 0.42 -19.74 -0.49
CA ILE A 74 1.26 -19.47 -1.68
C ILE A 74 0.50 -18.60 -2.71
N GLU A 75 -0.79 -18.87 -2.90
CA GLU A 75 -1.64 -18.11 -3.82
C GLU A 75 -1.75 -16.63 -3.43
N VAL A 76 -2.01 -16.32 -2.15
CA VAL A 76 -2.07 -14.94 -1.67
C VAL A 76 -0.73 -14.23 -1.86
N ARG A 77 0.37 -14.91 -1.51
CA ARG A 77 1.74 -14.37 -1.68
C ARG A 77 2.05 -14.09 -3.15
N GLN A 78 1.68 -15.00 -4.06
CA GLN A 78 1.86 -14.83 -5.50
C GLN A 78 1.02 -13.67 -6.05
N ASN A 79 -0.22 -13.51 -5.60
CA ASN A 79 -1.08 -12.39 -6.00
C ASN A 79 -0.48 -11.05 -5.58
N ILE A 80 0.05 -10.94 -4.35
CA ILE A 80 0.76 -9.74 -3.88
C ILE A 80 1.99 -9.46 -4.75
N ALA A 81 2.80 -10.48 -5.05
CA ALA A 81 3.97 -10.33 -5.91
C ALA A 81 3.61 -9.84 -7.32
N ASN A 82 2.57 -10.41 -7.93
CA ASN A 82 2.10 -10.03 -9.26
C ASN A 82 1.63 -8.58 -9.31
N ILE A 83 0.86 -8.14 -8.30
CA ILE A 83 0.44 -6.73 -8.19
C ILE A 83 1.66 -5.83 -7.98
N GLY A 84 2.61 -6.24 -7.15
CA GLY A 84 3.86 -5.52 -6.94
C GLY A 84 4.63 -5.31 -8.25
N VAL A 85 4.78 -6.34 -9.08
CA VAL A 85 5.41 -6.23 -10.40
C VAL A 85 4.67 -5.23 -11.30
N PHE A 86 3.33 -5.28 -11.32
CA PHE A 86 2.53 -4.30 -12.06
C PHE A 86 2.80 -2.87 -11.57
N VAL A 87 2.81 -2.64 -10.25
CA VAL A 87 3.07 -1.32 -9.67
C VAL A 87 4.47 -0.80 -10.04
N MET A 88 5.49 -1.67 -10.00
CA MET A 88 6.85 -1.29 -10.42
C MET A 88 6.89 -0.88 -11.90
N LYS A 89 6.26 -1.67 -12.77
CA LYS A 89 6.16 -1.37 -14.21
C LYS A 89 5.44 -0.06 -14.47
N GLN A 90 4.30 0.15 -13.83
CA GLN A 90 3.49 1.36 -13.99
C GLN A 90 4.21 2.61 -13.46
N THR A 91 5.00 2.45 -12.38
CA THR A 91 5.85 3.53 -11.86
C THR A 91 6.88 3.96 -12.90
N VAL A 92 7.57 3.01 -13.54
CA VAL A 92 8.56 3.30 -14.60
C VAL A 92 7.89 3.92 -15.83
N ASP A 93 6.74 3.39 -16.25
CA ASP A 93 6.02 3.96 -17.40
C ASP A 93 5.53 5.40 -17.13
N MET A 94 5.09 5.71 -15.90
CA MET A 94 4.75 7.09 -15.51
C MET A 94 5.96 8.03 -15.53
N GLN A 95 7.16 7.52 -15.25
CA GLN A 95 8.40 8.32 -15.31
C GLN A 95 8.84 8.58 -16.76
N LEU A 96 8.70 7.59 -17.64
CA LEU A 96 9.14 7.69 -19.05
C LEU A 96 8.11 8.40 -19.93
N ASN A 97 6.83 8.14 -19.68
CA ASN A 97 5.70 8.63 -20.47
C ASN A 97 4.62 9.22 -19.54
N PRO A 98 4.85 10.42 -18.96
CA PRO A 98 3.97 10.97 -17.94
C PRO A 98 2.56 11.25 -18.48
N ASP A 99 1.57 10.61 -17.84
CA ASP A 99 0.15 10.81 -18.14
C ASP A 99 -0.65 10.62 -16.84
N PRO A 100 -1.37 11.65 -16.35
CA PRO A 100 -2.12 11.56 -15.09
C PRO A 100 -3.19 10.45 -15.08
N ALA A 101 -3.68 10.01 -16.24
CA ALA A 101 -4.61 8.89 -16.32
C ALA A 101 -3.99 7.57 -15.84
N LYS A 102 -2.67 7.40 -16.00
CA LYS A 102 -1.92 6.21 -15.57
C LYS A 102 -1.84 6.06 -14.05
N LEU A 103 -2.06 7.14 -13.30
CA LEU A 103 -2.09 7.11 -11.83
C LEU A 103 -3.35 6.41 -11.29
N LYS A 104 -4.43 6.38 -12.09
CA LYS A 104 -5.71 5.81 -11.65
C LYS A 104 -5.59 4.35 -11.22
N SER A 105 -4.88 3.52 -11.98
CA SER A 105 -4.70 2.10 -11.65
C SER A 105 -3.95 1.90 -10.32
N LEU A 106 -2.93 2.72 -10.04
CA LEU A 106 -2.20 2.70 -8.78
C LEU A 106 -3.09 3.11 -7.59
N ILE A 107 -3.91 4.15 -7.78
CA ILE A 107 -4.87 4.64 -6.77
C ILE A 107 -5.91 3.56 -6.47
N ASP A 108 -6.54 2.99 -7.49
CA ASP A 108 -7.59 1.98 -7.35
C ASP A 108 -7.07 0.74 -6.63
N ILE A 109 -5.88 0.24 -7.01
CA ILE A 109 -5.22 -0.91 -6.35
C ILE A 109 -5.05 -0.61 -4.86
N ASN A 110 -4.49 0.55 -4.51
CA ASN A 110 -4.22 0.88 -3.12
C ASN A 110 -5.51 1.03 -2.29
N CYS A 111 -6.54 1.68 -2.85
CA CYS A 111 -7.84 1.83 -2.20
C CYS A 111 -8.53 0.48 -1.97
N ASN A 112 -8.56 -0.38 -2.99
CA ASN A 112 -9.22 -1.69 -2.91
C ASN A 112 -8.53 -2.61 -1.89
N LEU A 113 -7.20 -2.67 -1.89
CA LEU A 113 -6.46 -3.47 -0.90
C LEU A 113 -6.67 -2.92 0.52
N ALA A 114 -6.63 -1.60 0.70
CA ALA A 114 -6.88 -0.99 2.01
C ALA A 114 -8.30 -1.28 2.53
N ALA A 115 -9.31 -1.25 1.66
CA ALA A 115 -10.68 -1.60 2.02
C ALA A 115 -10.79 -3.07 2.48
N GLY A 116 -10.17 -3.99 1.74
CA GLY A 116 -10.11 -5.41 2.12
C GLY A 116 -9.40 -5.64 3.46
N LEU A 117 -8.26 -4.99 3.68
CA LEU A 117 -7.51 -5.10 4.94
C LEU A 117 -8.23 -4.48 6.15
N SER A 118 -9.04 -3.45 5.91
CA SER A 118 -9.85 -2.79 6.95
C SER A 118 -11.17 -3.52 7.27
N GLY A 119 -11.44 -4.67 6.62
CA GLY A 119 -12.69 -5.42 6.80
C GLY A 119 -13.92 -4.73 6.21
N ARG A 120 -13.74 -3.86 5.19
CA ARG A 120 -14.81 -3.12 4.50
C ARG A 120 -15.10 -3.67 3.09
N GLY A 121 -14.69 -4.90 2.80
CA GLY A 121 -14.87 -5.59 1.53
C GLY A 121 -16.08 -6.50 1.50
#